data_AF-A0A655DX23-F1
#
_entry.id   AF-A0A655DX23-F1
#
_cell.length_a   1.000
_cell.length_b   1.000
_cell.length_c   1.000
_cell.angle_alpha   90.00
_cell.angle_beta   90.00
_cell.angle_gamma   90.00
#
_symmetry.space_group_name_H-M   'P 1'
#
loop_
_entity.id
_entity.type
_entity.pdbx_description
1 polymer ?
#
loop_
_entity_poly.entity_id
_entity_poly.type
_entity_poly.pdbx_seq_one_letter_code
_entity_poly.pdbx_strand_id
1 'polypeptide(L)'
;MRPAPNMSTSDLGGITAKLKKGEIGIQQVEAMQQCGCPTAGACQFMGTASTMQCMSEALGLALPGSALLPSTLAEIRRVARTAGHQALYLAEKNITTHKILTPAAFENAIKVHAAIGGSTNAMIHLPAIAHELGWELKPELFDRINNEIPYLTNIQPSGEYVTEMMWFAGGVPMVQWYLRDYLDLDVLTVTGRTLGDNLEMLHQSGFFTRNHGYLNNYKVSPEEVIRKPENATKKGSIAVLKGNIAPEGAVIKYAACAPDMHHHTGPARVFNSEEDAQQAIIHNHIEPGDVIFIRYEGAKGSGAPEMLMTTDAIVYDKRLDGKVALITDGRFSGATSGPCVGHVSPEAADGGPIALVEDGDLIEMDVKGRKLNIVGIDGVPKTEEEIRRCLEERRASWKKPDYSNRRGVFKQFTANATSLMAGAWLK
;
A
#
# COMPACT_ATOMS: atom_id res chain seq x y z
N MET A 1 -5.09 -27.93 -2.78
CA MET A 1 -3.77 -27.63 -3.35
C MET A 1 -3.33 -26.31 -2.74
N ARG A 2 -2.12 -26.22 -2.17
CA ARG A 2 -1.55 -24.94 -1.68
C ARG A 2 -0.65 -24.37 -2.76
N PRO A 3 -0.55 -23.04 -2.91
CA PRO A 3 0.44 -22.45 -3.81
C PRO A 3 1.84 -22.95 -3.39
N ALA A 4 2.64 -23.42 -4.36
CA ALA A 4 4.07 -23.61 -4.13
C ALA A 4 4.79 -22.25 -4.26
N PRO A 5 6.08 -22.16 -3.86
CA PRO A 5 6.90 -21.01 -4.22
C PRO A 5 6.85 -20.75 -5.74
N ASN A 6 6.75 -19.49 -6.16
CA ASN A 6 6.58 -19.06 -7.56
C ASN A 6 5.22 -19.40 -8.20
N MET A 7 4.20 -19.67 -7.39
CA MET A 7 2.81 -19.91 -7.84
C MET A 7 1.82 -18.93 -7.22
N SER A 8 2.24 -17.69 -6.95
CA SER A 8 1.36 -16.61 -6.52
C SER A 8 0.99 -15.69 -7.68
N THR A 9 -0.12 -14.97 -7.54
CA THR A 9 -0.50 -13.92 -8.51
C THR A 9 0.54 -12.80 -8.61
N SER A 10 1.36 -12.57 -7.58
CA SER A 10 2.47 -11.61 -7.64
C SER A 10 3.62 -12.12 -8.52
N ASP A 11 3.79 -13.43 -8.65
CA ASP A 11 4.82 -14.03 -9.51
C ASP A 11 4.41 -14.04 -11.00
N LEU A 12 3.16 -13.66 -11.30
CA LEU A 12 2.64 -13.50 -12.67
C LEU A 12 3.06 -12.17 -13.32
N GLY A 13 3.85 -11.35 -12.63
CA GLY A 13 4.42 -10.12 -13.17
C GLY A 13 5.22 -10.34 -14.46
N GLY A 14 5.02 -9.46 -15.42
CA GLY A 14 5.67 -9.41 -16.73
C GLY A 14 5.06 -10.35 -17.77
N ILE A 15 4.08 -11.19 -17.44
CA ILE A 15 3.51 -12.16 -18.40
C ILE A 15 2.83 -11.42 -19.57
N THR A 16 2.06 -10.38 -19.29
CA THR A 16 1.40 -9.59 -20.33
C THR A 16 2.42 -8.90 -21.23
N ALA A 17 3.49 -8.34 -20.64
CA ALA A 17 4.58 -7.73 -21.39
C ALA A 17 5.31 -8.75 -22.29
N LYS A 18 5.63 -9.94 -21.75
CA LYS A 18 6.26 -11.05 -22.51
C LYS A 18 5.40 -11.51 -23.68
N LEU A 19 4.09 -11.64 -23.47
CA LEU A 19 3.16 -12.03 -24.54
C LEU A 19 3.10 -10.95 -25.63
N LYS A 20 2.98 -9.67 -25.26
CA LYS A 20 2.95 -8.55 -26.20
C LYS A 20 4.25 -8.42 -27.01
N LYS A 21 5.41 -8.76 -26.41
CA LYS A 21 6.71 -8.81 -27.09
C LYS A 21 6.98 -10.09 -27.87
N GLY A 22 6.07 -11.08 -27.80
CA GLY A 22 6.20 -12.36 -28.50
C GLY A 22 7.23 -13.33 -27.89
N GLU A 23 7.65 -13.12 -26.65
CA GLU A 23 8.64 -13.96 -25.96
C GLU A 23 8.05 -15.24 -25.37
N ILE A 24 6.75 -15.25 -25.10
CA ILE A 24 6.01 -16.42 -24.63
C ILE A 24 4.79 -16.68 -25.52
N GLY A 25 4.43 -17.95 -25.64
CA GLY A 25 3.20 -18.36 -26.32
C GLY A 25 1.99 -18.32 -25.40
N ILE A 26 0.79 -18.30 -25.99
CA ILE A 26 -0.48 -18.32 -25.25
C ILE A 26 -0.60 -19.54 -24.32
N GLN A 27 -0.04 -20.69 -24.71
CA GLN A 27 -0.08 -21.92 -23.90
C GLN A 27 0.68 -21.76 -22.57
N GLN A 28 1.76 -20.97 -22.55
CA GLN A 28 2.50 -20.70 -21.31
C GLN A 28 1.68 -19.78 -20.39
N VAL A 29 0.96 -18.81 -20.95
CA VAL A 29 0.05 -17.94 -20.19
C VAL A 29 -1.07 -18.77 -19.57
N GLU A 30 -1.70 -19.67 -20.34
CA GLU A 30 -2.76 -20.55 -19.86
C GLU A 30 -2.27 -21.47 -18.72
N ALA A 31 -1.08 -22.06 -18.86
CA ALA A 31 -0.51 -22.92 -17.82
C ALA A 31 -0.27 -22.16 -16.50
N MET A 32 0.18 -20.91 -16.59
CA MET A 32 0.38 -20.04 -15.43
C MET A 32 -0.95 -19.61 -14.79
N GLN A 33 -1.96 -19.28 -15.61
CA GLN A 33 -3.32 -18.96 -15.13
C GLN A 33 -3.95 -20.11 -14.36
N GLN A 34 -3.77 -21.36 -14.80
CA GLN A 34 -4.28 -22.54 -14.10
C GLN A 34 -3.62 -22.77 -12.74
N CYS A 35 -2.42 -22.22 -12.51
CA CYS A 35 -1.62 -22.43 -11.33
C CYS A 35 -1.67 -21.26 -10.32
N GLY A 36 -1.94 -20.03 -10.77
CA GLY A 36 -1.79 -18.82 -9.94
C GLY A 36 -2.85 -18.62 -8.84
N CYS A 37 -4.03 -19.24 -8.99
CA CYS A 37 -5.14 -19.14 -8.04
C CYS A 37 -5.70 -20.53 -7.68
N PRO A 38 -4.95 -21.39 -6.96
CA PRO A 38 -5.30 -22.80 -6.78
C PRO A 38 -6.49 -23.05 -5.84
N THR A 39 -6.98 -22.03 -5.15
CA THR A 39 -8.06 -22.13 -4.16
C THR A 39 -8.75 -20.79 -3.93
N ALA A 40 -9.88 -20.79 -3.23
CA ALA A 40 -10.56 -19.57 -2.80
C ALA A 40 -9.75 -18.83 -1.73
N GLY A 41 -9.81 -17.50 -1.70
CA GLY A 41 -9.13 -16.68 -0.72
C GLY A 41 -8.76 -15.30 -1.27
N ALA A 42 -8.17 -14.47 -0.42
CA ALA A 42 -7.57 -13.21 -0.83
C ALA A 42 -6.17 -13.44 -1.46
N CYS A 43 -5.57 -12.37 -2.00
CA CYS A 43 -4.23 -12.39 -2.55
C CYS A 43 -3.18 -12.93 -1.53
N GLN A 44 -2.20 -13.68 -2.02
CA GLN A 44 -1.23 -14.43 -1.19
C GLN A 44 0.01 -13.60 -0.77
N PHE A 45 -0.04 -12.29 -0.98
CA PHE A 45 1.02 -11.35 -0.63
C PHE A 45 0.44 -10.23 0.25
N MET A 46 1.30 -9.36 0.78
CA MET A 46 0.92 -8.21 1.62
C MET A 46 0.33 -7.06 0.78
N GLY A 47 -0.68 -7.37 -0.02
CA GLY A 47 -1.53 -6.41 -0.72
C GLY A 47 -2.62 -5.83 0.19
N THR A 48 -3.57 -5.10 -0.39
CA THR A 48 -4.63 -4.39 0.37
C THR A 48 -5.48 -5.32 1.21
N ALA A 49 -5.92 -6.46 0.66
CA ALA A 49 -6.78 -7.40 1.38
C ALA A 49 -6.09 -7.98 2.63
N SER A 50 -4.84 -8.44 2.49
CA SER A 50 -4.02 -8.94 3.60
C SER A 50 -3.70 -7.85 4.61
N THR A 51 -3.33 -6.66 4.13
CA THR A 51 -3.06 -5.50 4.99
C THR A 51 -4.28 -5.13 5.82
N MET A 52 -5.46 -5.00 5.20
CA MET A 52 -6.67 -4.60 5.92
C MET A 52 -7.23 -5.69 6.83
N GLN A 53 -6.97 -6.98 6.56
CA GLN A 53 -7.18 -8.03 7.56
C GLN A 53 -6.30 -7.81 8.79
N CYS A 54 -5.00 -7.56 8.59
CA CYS A 54 -4.08 -7.25 9.68
C CYS A 54 -4.48 -5.97 10.44
N MET A 55 -4.95 -4.94 9.73
CA MET A 55 -5.44 -3.70 10.36
C MET A 55 -6.70 -3.96 11.18
N SER A 56 -7.63 -4.80 10.71
CA SER A 56 -8.81 -5.17 11.48
C SER A 56 -8.44 -5.83 12.81
N GLU A 57 -7.44 -6.72 12.81
CA GLU A 57 -6.95 -7.34 14.04
C GLU A 57 -6.17 -6.35 14.93
N ALA A 58 -5.31 -5.52 14.36
CA ALA A 58 -4.52 -4.54 15.10
C ALA A 58 -5.36 -3.38 15.69
N LEU A 59 -6.46 -3.02 15.04
CA LEU A 59 -7.48 -2.10 15.57
C LEU A 59 -8.33 -2.76 16.69
N GLY A 60 -8.16 -4.06 16.92
CA GLY A 60 -8.93 -4.81 17.89
C GLY A 60 -10.35 -5.17 17.43
N LEU A 61 -10.66 -5.10 16.13
CA LEU A 61 -11.98 -5.46 15.55
C LEU A 61 -12.11 -6.92 15.14
N ALA A 62 -11.00 -7.63 14.99
CA ALA A 62 -10.99 -9.05 14.69
C ALA A 62 -10.51 -9.87 15.88
N LEU A 63 -10.96 -11.12 15.98
CA LEU A 63 -10.45 -12.04 16.99
C LEU A 63 -8.94 -12.23 16.80
N PRO A 64 -8.13 -12.25 17.87
CA PRO A 64 -6.69 -12.43 17.75
C PRO A 64 -6.34 -13.73 17.01
N GLY A 65 -5.43 -13.63 16.03
CA GLY A 65 -5.00 -14.74 15.19
C GLY A 65 -5.92 -15.08 14.01
N SER A 66 -6.90 -14.23 13.70
CA SER A 66 -7.84 -14.45 12.58
C SER A 66 -7.38 -13.82 11.27
N ALA A 67 -6.58 -12.74 11.31
CA ALA A 67 -6.01 -12.14 10.12
C ALA A 67 -5.02 -13.12 9.45
N LEU A 68 -5.07 -13.22 8.12
CA LEU A 68 -4.24 -14.11 7.30
C LEU A 68 -4.44 -15.60 7.55
N LEU A 69 -5.45 -15.99 8.34
CA LEU A 69 -5.80 -17.39 8.55
C LEU A 69 -6.14 -18.03 7.20
N PRO A 70 -5.42 -19.07 6.76
CA PRO A 70 -5.63 -19.63 5.43
C PRO A 70 -7.03 -20.20 5.26
N SER A 71 -7.67 -19.85 4.14
CA SER A 71 -9.02 -20.30 3.75
C SER A 71 -9.15 -21.82 3.65
N THR A 72 -8.04 -22.52 3.45
CA THR A 72 -7.99 -23.98 3.31
C THR A 72 -7.94 -24.72 4.66
N LEU A 73 -7.70 -24.02 5.77
CA LEU A 73 -7.68 -24.63 7.09
C LEU A 73 -9.08 -24.73 7.68
N ALA A 74 -9.40 -25.87 8.30
CA ALA A 74 -10.67 -26.06 9.01
C ALA A 74 -10.88 -25.02 10.13
N GLU A 75 -9.79 -24.44 10.64
CA GLU A 75 -9.79 -23.40 11.67
C GLU A 75 -10.59 -22.17 11.26
N ILE A 76 -10.63 -21.79 9.97
CA ILE A 76 -11.39 -20.61 9.53
C ILE A 76 -12.88 -20.72 9.84
N ARG A 77 -13.43 -21.94 9.73
CA ARG A 77 -14.84 -22.20 10.08
C ARG A 77 -15.07 -22.18 11.58
N ARG A 78 -14.07 -22.56 12.38
CA ARG A 78 -14.17 -22.49 13.85
C ARG A 78 -14.13 -21.04 14.31
N VAL A 79 -13.15 -20.26 13.83
CA VAL A 79 -13.03 -18.83 14.13
C VAL A 79 -14.27 -18.06 13.71
N ALA A 80 -14.85 -18.37 12.54
CA ALA A 80 -16.11 -17.74 12.11
C ALA A 80 -17.28 -18.01 13.07
N ARG A 81 -17.42 -19.23 13.60
CA ARG A 81 -18.44 -19.53 14.63
C ARG A 81 -18.15 -18.82 15.95
N THR A 82 -16.89 -18.80 16.37
CA THR A 82 -16.47 -18.07 17.58
C THR A 82 -16.76 -16.58 17.46
N ALA A 83 -16.53 -15.97 16.29
CA ALA A 83 -16.88 -14.57 16.04
C ALA A 83 -18.38 -14.31 16.20
N GLY A 84 -19.24 -15.26 15.79
CA GLY A 84 -20.68 -15.18 16.02
C GLY A 84 -21.05 -15.16 17.50
N HIS A 85 -20.46 -16.03 18.32
CA HIS A 85 -20.65 -16.01 19.77
C HIS A 85 -20.10 -14.73 20.40
N GLN A 86 -18.94 -14.26 19.93
CA GLN A 86 -18.30 -13.05 20.44
C GLN A 86 -19.17 -11.82 20.17
N ALA A 87 -19.80 -11.73 19.00
CA ALA A 87 -20.72 -10.65 18.68
C ALA A 87 -21.91 -10.57 19.65
N LEU A 88 -22.46 -11.71 20.06
CA LEU A 88 -23.51 -11.77 21.08
C LEU A 88 -23.01 -11.29 22.45
N TYR A 89 -21.81 -11.71 22.86
CA TYR A 89 -21.18 -11.25 24.09
C TYR A 89 -20.94 -9.72 24.08
N LEU A 90 -20.43 -9.17 22.97
CA LEU A 90 -20.21 -7.74 22.82
C LEU A 90 -21.51 -6.95 22.94
N ALA A 91 -22.59 -7.44 22.33
CA ALA A 91 -23.92 -6.85 22.45
C ALA A 91 -24.43 -6.90 23.90
N GLU A 92 -24.29 -8.03 24.58
CA GLU A 92 -24.68 -8.19 26.00
C GLU A 92 -23.91 -7.24 26.92
N LYS A 93 -22.60 -7.04 26.68
CA LYS A 93 -21.74 -6.14 27.47
C LYS A 93 -21.79 -4.70 26.99
N ASN A 94 -22.60 -4.38 25.98
CA ASN A 94 -22.70 -3.06 25.35
C ASN A 94 -21.31 -2.52 24.95
N ILE A 95 -20.45 -3.38 24.39
CA ILE A 95 -19.15 -3.01 23.84
C ILE A 95 -19.36 -2.69 22.36
N THR A 96 -19.23 -1.42 22.00
CA THR A 96 -19.47 -0.90 20.66
C THR A 96 -18.16 -0.59 19.96
N THR A 97 -18.22 -0.48 18.62
CA THR A 97 -17.07 -0.10 17.78
C THR A 97 -16.39 1.19 18.26
N HIS A 98 -17.15 2.20 18.71
CA HIS A 98 -16.58 3.46 19.23
C HIS A 98 -15.76 3.29 20.52
N LYS A 99 -16.01 2.24 21.31
CA LYS A 99 -15.22 1.94 22.51
C LYS A 99 -13.89 1.25 22.17
N ILE A 100 -13.83 0.56 21.03
CA ILE A 100 -12.65 -0.18 20.55
C ILE A 100 -11.78 0.75 19.69
N LEU A 101 -12.39 1.42 18.72
CA LEU A 101 -11.73 2.29 17.75
C LEU A 101 -11.41 3.66 18.33
N THR A 102 -10.39 3.71 19.19
CA THR A 102 -9.84 4.94 19.78
C THR A 102 -8.62 5.44 18.99
N PRO A 103 -8.22 6.71 19.14
CA PRO A 103 -6.96 7.19 18.56
C PRO A 103 -5.74 6.32 18.92
N ALA A 104 -5.69 5.78 20.15
CA ALA A 104 -4.63 4.86 20.58
C ALA A 104 -4.67 3.52 19.81
N ALA A 105 -5.86 2.97 19.54
CA ALA A 105 -6.00 1.77 18.71
C ALA A 105 -5.54 2.02 17.26
N PHE A 106 -5.83 3.20 16.70
CA PHE A 106 -5.31 3.59 15.38
C PHE A 106 -3.79 3.74 15.38
N GLU A 107 -3.21 4.39 16.39
CA GLU A 107 -1.74 4.49 16.50
C GLU A 107 -1.09 3.09 16.59
N ASN A 108 -1.66 2.17 17.36
CA ASN A 108 -1.23 0.77 17.37
C ASN A 108 -1.33 0.10 16.00
N ALA A 109 -2.46 0.27 15.30
CA ALA A 109 -2.64 -0.29 13.97
C ALA A 109 -1.62 0.24 12.96
N ILE A 110 -1.27 1.53 13.03
CA ILE A 110 -0.25 2.13 12.17
C ILE A 110 1.16 1.62 12.52
N LYS A 111 1.46 1.37 13.80
CA LYS A 111 2.71 0.72 14.21
C LYS A 111 2.80 -0.70 13.65
N VAL A 112 1.72 -1.48 13.74
CA VAL A 112 1.66 -2.80 13.11
C VAL A 112 1.80 -2.71 11.59
N HIS A 113 1.14 -1.74 10.93
CA HIS A 113 1.25 -1.50 9.49
C HIS A 113 2.71 -1.28 9.06
N ALA A 114 3.43 -0.41 9.78
CA ALA A 114 4.84 -0.13 9.54
C ALA A 114 5.71 -1.39 9.69
N ALA A 115 5.42 -2.22 10.70
CA ALA A 115 6.17 -3.43 10.99
C ALA A 115 5.90 -4.61 10.04
N ILE A 116 4.79 -4.61 9.31
CA ILE A 116 4.44 -5.66 8.34
C ILE A 116 4.66 -5.25 6.88
N GLY A 117 5.09 -4.02 6.62
CA GLY A 117 5.28 -3.54 5.26
C GLY A 117 3.96 -3.43 4.48
N GLY A 118 2.90 -3.00 5.16
CA GLY A 118 1.53 -2.98 4.64
C GLY A 118 1.36 -2.16 3.37
N SER A 119 0.25 -2.41 2.66
CA SER A 119 -0.15 -1.64 1.48
C SER A 119 -0.34 -0.16 1.79
N THR A 120 0.06 0.71 0.86
CA THR A 120 -0.19 2.16 0.93
C THR A 120 -1.68 2.48 0.92
N ASN A 121 -2.56 1.60 0.42
CA ASN A 121 -4.01 1.78 0.45
C ASN A 121 -4.58 1.85 1.89
N ALA A 122 -3.86 1.36 2.91
CA ALA A 122 -4.22 1.59 4.30
C ALA A 122 -4.24 3.11 4.66
N MET A 123 -3.45 3.93 3.96
CA MET A 123 -3.45 5.40 4.07
C MET A 123 -4.72 6.05 3.51
N ILE A 124 -5.58 5.29 2.82
CA ILE A 124 -6.89 5.75 2.37
C ILE A 124 -7.96 5.20 3.32
N HIS A 125 -7.90 3.90 3.59
CA HIS A 125 -8.93 3.24 4.40
C HIS A 125 -8.94 3.68 5.86
N LEU A 126 -7.78 3.85 6.51
CA LEU A 126 -7.75 4.26 7.91
C LEU A 126 -8.25 5.69 8.12
N PRO A 127 -7.89 6.70 7.28
CA PRO A 127 -8.53 8.01 7.37
C PRO A 127 -10.04 7.99 7.11
N ALA A 128 -10.52 7.18 6.18
CA ALA A 128 -11.96 7.02 5.96
C ALA A 128 -12.67 6.44 7.20
N ILE A 129 -12.10 5.42 7.85
CA ILE A 129 -12.68 4.85 9.08
C ILE A 129 -12.63 5.86 10.24
N ALA A 130 -11.54 6.63 10.36
CA ALA A 130 -11.45 7.70 11.35
C ALA A 130 -12.52 8.79 11.13
N HIS A 131 -12.76 9.16 9.87
CA HIS A 131 -13.80 10.10 9.49
C HIS A 131 -15.20 9.64 9.92
N GLU A 132 -15.54 8.35 9.71
CA GLU A 132 -16.81 7.76 10.17
C GLU A 132 -16.96 7.77 11.71
N LEU A 133 -15.85 7.89 12.44
CA LEU A 133 -15.84 8.06 13.90
C LEU A 133 -15.86 9.54 14.33
N GLY A 134 -15.93 10.47 13.38
CA GLY A 134 -16.04 11.90 13.63
C GLY A 134 -14.72 12.62 13.90
N TRP A 135 -13.57 12.03 13.53
CA TRP A 135 -12.26 12.68 13.70
C TRP A 135 -11.33 12.46 12.50
N GLU A 136 -10.27 13.28 12.43
CA GLU A 136 -9.33 13.29 11.31
C GLU A 136 -8.04 12.55 11.64
N LEU A 137 -7.69 11.55 10.84
CA LEU A 137 -6.40 10.87 10.91
C LEU A 137 -5.40 11.55 9.97
N LYS A 138 -4.43 12.24 10.56
CA LYS A 138 -3.44 13.03 9.83
C LYS A 138 -2.33 12.17 9.20
N PRO A 139 -1.96 12.38 7.93
CA PRO A 139 -0.88 11.63 7.27
C PRO A 139 0.47 11.70 7.99
N GLU A 140 0.75 12.80 8.70
CA GLU A 140 2.00 12.99 9.46
C GLU A 140 2.18 11.93 10.55
N LEU A 141 1.09 11.37 11.08
CA LEU A 141 1.16 10.29 12.06
C LEU A 141 1.78 9.03 11.46
N PHE A 142 1.40 8.69 10.22
CA PHE A 142 1.99 7.55 9.51
C PHE A 142 3.47 7.74 9.24
N ASP A 143 3.86 8.94 8.80
CA ASP A 143 5.26 9.23 8.49
C ASP A 143 6.14 9.16 9.75
N ARG A 144 5.69 9.79 10.84
CA ARG A 144 6.37 9.73 12.14
C ARG A 144 6.58 8.28 12.59
N ILE A 145 5.50 7.48 12.61
CA ILE A 145 5.57 6.08 13.07
C ILE A 145 6.46 5.22 12.18
N ASN A 146 6.44 5.41 10.85
CA ASN A 146 7.29 4.65 9.94
C ASN A 146 8.79 4.96 10.13
N ASN A 147 9.15 6.11 10.72
CA ASN A 147 10.54 6.41 11.10
C ASN A 147 10.98 5.78 12.44
N GLU A 148 10.03 5.31 13.24
CA GLU A 148 10.28 4.80 14.59
C GLU A 148 10.29 3.27 14.63
N ILE A 149 9.34 2.63 13.93
CA ILE A 149 9.04 1.21 14.09
C ILE A 149 9.92 0.32 13.21
N PRO A 150 10.51 -0.76 13.77
CA PRO A 150 11.27 -1.74 12.99
C PRO A 150 10.37 -2.50 12.02
N TYR A 151 10.82 -2.70 10.77
CA TYR A 151 10.12 -3.53 9.80
C TYR A 151 10.52 -5.00 9.98
N LEU A 152 9.56 -5.85 10.37
CA LEU A 152 9.81 -7.19 10.88
C LEU A 152 9.60 -8.30 9.86
N THR A 153 8.63 -8.17 8.94
CA THR A 153 8.20 -9.31 8.13
C THR A 153 8.99 -9.47 6.82
N ASN A 154 9.09 -10.71 6.33
CA ASN A 154 9.69 -11.04 5.02
C ASN A 154 8.63 -11.54 4.04
N ILE A 155 7.63 -10.71 3.75
CA ILE A 155 6.45 -11.07 2.96
C ILE A 155 6.43 -10.31 1.64
N GLN A 156 6.07 -11.00 0.56
CA GLN A 156 5.87 -10.42 -0.77
C GLN A 156 4.91 -9.20 -0.70
N PRO A 157 5.11 -8.17 -1.53
CA PRO A 157 6.13 -8.06 -2.58
C PRO A 157 7.51 -7.63 -2.06
N SER A 158 7.61 -7.15 -0.81
CA SER A 158 8.83 -6.52 -0.28
C SER A 158 9.80 -7.53 0.36
N GLY A 159 9.44 -8.80 0.32
CA GLY A 159 10.17 -9.94 0.87
C GLY A 159 9.86 -11.19 0.05
N GLU A 160 10.27 -12.34 0.58
CA GLU A 160 10.29 -13.59 -0.18
C GLU A 160 9.02 -14.44 -0.03
N TYR A 161 8.39 -14.41 1.15
CA TYR A 161 7.36 -15.40 1.49
C TYR A 161 5.94 -14.91 1.27
N VAL A 162 5.00 -15.86 1.13
CA VAL A 162 3.56 -15.58 1.05
C VAL A 162 2.94 -15.35 2.43
N THR A 163 1.81 -14.66 2.49
CA THR A 163 1.13 -14.28 3.75
C THR A 163 0.73 -15.47 4.64
N GLU A 164 0.45 -16.64 4.06
CA GLU A 164 0.16 -17.85 4.82
C GLU A 164 1.36 -18.28 5.71
N MET A 165 2.60 -18.08 5.25
CA MET A 165 3.78 -18.36 6.06
C MET A 165 3.87 -17.44 7.28
N MET A 166 3.46 -16.16 7.14
CA MET A 166 3.36 -15.24 8.27
C MET A 166 2.39 -15.76 9.33
N TRP A 167 1.23 -16.29 8.92
CA TRP A 167 0.27 -16.88 9.85
C TRP A 167 0.85 -18.11 10.56
N PHE A 168 1.61 -18.96 9.84
CA PHE A 168 2.30 -20.10 10.45
C PHE A 168 3.41 -19.71 11.44
N ALA A 169 4.06 -18.57 11.24
CA ALA A 169 5.07 -18.00 12.13
C ALA A 169 4.47 -17.27 13.36
N GLY A 170 3.16 -17.39 13.58
CA GLY A 170 2.45 -16.77 14.72
C GLY A 170 1.62 -15.54 14.36
N GLY A 171 1.58 -15.14 13.08
CA GLY A 171 0.66 -14.14 12.54
C GLY A 171 0.82 -12.73 13.10
N VAL A 172 -0.24 -11.94 12.99
CA VAL A 172 -0.31 -10.59 13.57
C VAL A 172 -0.07 -10.59 15.09
N PRO A 173 -0.53 -11.59 15.88
CA PRO A 173 -0.22 -11.64 17.30
C PRO A 173 1.28 -11.71 17.61
N MET A 174 2.07 -12.43 16.82
CA MET A 174 3.53 -12.46 17.00
C MET A 174 4.16 -11.09 16.72
N VAL A 175 3.69 -10.39 15.68
CA VAL A 175 4.15 -9.02 15.39
C VAL A 175 3.83 -8.09 16.57
N GLN A 176 2.60 -8.14 17.09
CA GLN A 176 2.20 -7.34 18.25
C GLN A 176 3.00 -7.71 19.51
N TRP A 177 3.31 -9.00 19.70
CA TRP A 177 4.15 -9.48 20.79
C TRP A 177 5.57 -8.91 20.76
N TYR A 178 6.17 -8.87 19.58
CA TYR A 178 7.48 -8.26 19.35
C TYR A 178 7.47 -6.75 19.46
N LEU A 179 6.34 -6.11 19.18
CA LEU A 179 6.19 -4.66 19.28
C LEU A 179 5.59 -4.19 20.62
N ARG A 180 5.39 -5.06 21.61
CA ARG A 180 4.66 -4.71 22.84
C ARG A 180 5.19 -3.46 23.56
N ASP A 181 6.50 -3.20 23.48
CA ASP A 181 7.12 -2.02 24.10
C ASP A 181 6.85 -0.72 23.32
N TYR A 182 6.36 -0.83 22.08
CA TYR A 182 5.92 0.27 21.23
C TYR A 182 4.41 0.49 21.24
N LEU A 183 3.63 -0.50 21.69
CA LEU A 183 2.17 -0.50 21.61
C LEU A 183 1.54 -0.04 22.93
N ASP A 184 0.39 0.62 22.83
CA ASP A 184 -0.50 0.80 23.97
C ASP A 184 -1.22 -0.54 24.24
N LEU A 185 -0.85 -1.21 25.33
CA LEU A 185 -1.39 -2.53 25.66
C LEU A 185 -2.77 -2.47 26.33
N ASP A 186 -3.23 -1.29 26.75
CA ASP A 186 -4.49 -1.11 27.48
C ASP A 186 -5.70 -0.92 26.55
N VAL A 187 -5.47 -0.81 25.23
CA VAL A 187 -6.55 -0.66 24.24
C VAL A 187 -7.51 -1.85 24.29
N LEU A 188 -8.82 -1.56 24.31
CA LEU A 188 -9.88 -2.57 24.31
C LEU A 188 -9.98 -3.26 22.94
N THR A 189 -10.26 -4.56 22.92
CA THR A 189 -10.52 -5.32 21.68
C THR A 189 -11.89 -6.00 21.70
N VAL A 190 -12.28 -6.61 20.57
CA VAL A 190 -13.52 -7.40 20.44
C VAL A 190 -13.60 -8.60 21.37
N THR A 191 -12.52 -9.01 22.04
CA THR A 191 -12.60 -10.06 23.08
C THR A 191 -13.23 -9.54 24.38
N GLY A 192 -13.40 -8.22 24.51
CA GLY A 192 -13.79 -7.56 25.76
C GLY A 192 -12.65 -7.37 26.74
N ARG A 193 -11.41 -7.63 26.31
CA ARG A 193 -10.18 -7.50 27.10
C ARG A 193 -9.21 -6.52 26.44
N THR A 194 -8.19 -6.10 27.18
CA THR A 194 -7.12 -5.26 26.64
C THR A 194 -6.26 -6.04 25.65
N LEU A 195 -5.49 -5.35 24.81
CA LEU A 195 -4.51 -5.97 23.93
C LEU A 195 -3.49 -6.80 24.73
N GLY A 196 -2.96 -6.25 25.84
CA GLY A 196 -2.00 -6.92 26.71
C GLY A 196 -2.51 -8.26 27.25
N ASP A 197 -3.74 -8.30 27.77
CA ASP A 197 -4.38 -9.53 28.25
C ASP A 197 -4.47 -10.59 27.15
N ASN A 198 -4.88 -10.17 25.94
CA ASN A 198 -5.01 -11.08 24.82
C ASN A 198 -3.66 -11.67 24.40
N LEU A 199 -2.62 -10.85 24.37
CA LEU A 199 -1.26 -11.28 24.02
C LEU A 199 -0.70 -12.30 25.02
N GLU A 200 -0.90 -12.05 26.32
CA GLU A 200 -0.46 -12.97 27.38
C GLU A 200 -1.22 -14.31 27.31
N MET A 201 -2.54 -14.27 27.08
CA MET A 201 -3.34 -15.49 26.91
C MET A 201 -2.88 -16.32 25.71
N LEU A 202 -2.53 -15.69 24.58
CA LEU A 202 -2.00 -16.37 23.40
C LEU A 202 -0.61 -16.97 23.65
N HIS A 203 0.24 -16.27 24.41
CA HIS A 203 1.53 -16.79 24.83
C HIS A 203 1.37 -18.07 25.65
N GLN A 204 0.52 -18.03 26.68
CA GLN A 204 0.24 -19.15 27.57
C GLN A 204 -0.42 -20.34 26.85
N SER A 205 -1.26 -20.09 25.85
CA SER A 205 -1.92 -21.16 25.09
C SER A 205 -0.99 -21.83 24.06
N GLY A 206 0.27 -21.37 23.92
CA GLY A 206 1.19 -21.84 22.89
C GLY A 206 0.78 -21.43 21.47
N PHE A 207 -0.04 -20.39 21.30
CA PHE A 207 -0.55 -19.98 19.99
C PHE A 207 0.59 -19.66 19.01
N PHE A 208 1.63 -18.98 19.49
CA PHE A 208 2.73 -18.50 18.67
C PHE A 208 3.50 -19.61 17.96
N THR A 209 3.60 -20.80 18.55
CA THR A 209 4.43 -21.90 18.03
C THR A 209 3.62 -23.06 17.45
N ARG A 210 2.29 -23.07 17.64
CA ARG A 210 1.41 -24.20 17.28
C ARG A 210 1.48 -24.62 15.80
N ASN A 211 1.87 -23.71 14.93
CA ASN A 211 1.88 -23.91 13.47
C ASN A 211 3.28 -24.00 12.86
N HIS A 212 4.36 -23.95 13.65
CA HIS A 212 5.73 -24.03 13.12
C HIS A 212 5.99 -25.33 12.32
N GLY A 213 5.27 -26.40 12.62
CA GLY A 213 5.33 -27.65 11.84
C GLY A 213 4.99 -27.47 10.35
N TYR A 214 4.16 -26.48 9.98
CA TYR A 214 3.90 -26.19 8.57
C TYR A 214 5.11 -25.56 7.88
N LEU A 215 5.86 -24.69 8.56
CA LEU A 215 7.06 -24.05 8.02
C LEU A 215 8.19 -25.06 7.78
N ASN A 216 8.29 -26.10 8.63
CA ASN A 216 9.26 -27.18 8.46
C ASN A 216 9.12 -27.91 7.11
N ASN A 217 7.90 -28.02 6.56
CA ASN A 217 7.69 -28.62 5.23
C ASN A 217 8.38 -27.83 4.11
N TYR A 218 8.63 -26.54 4.33
CA TYR A 218 9.29 -25.63 3.41
C TYR A 218 10.76 -25.37 3.78
N LYS A 219 11.26 -25.95 4.89
CA LYS A 219 12.59 -25.69 5.45
C LYS A 219 12.84 -24.21 5.76
N VAL A 220 11.78 -23.50 6.18
CA VAL A 220 11.82 -22.09 6.57
C VAL A 220 11.71 -21.99 8.09
N SER A 221 12.56 -21.20 8.74
CA SER A 221 12.42 -20.89 10.16
C SER A 221 11.41 -19.76 10.40
N PRO A 222 10.71 -19.73 11.56
CA PRO A 222 9.79 -18.65 11.89
C PRO A 222 10.42 -17.25 11.83
N GLU A 223 11.67 -17.12 12.27
CA GLU A 223 12.42 -15.86 12.31
C GLU A 223 12.83 -15.34 10.93
N GLU A 224 12.91 -16.21 9.92
CA GLU A 224 13.08 -15.81 8.51
C GLU A 224 11.81 -15.11 7.98
N VAL A 225 10.64 -15.45 8.54
CA VAL A 225 9.33 -14.91 8.13
C VAL A 225 8.97 -13.66 8.95
N ILE A 226 9.10 -13.72 10.28
CA ILE A 226 8.86 -12.62 11.21
C ILE A 226 10.12 -12.42 12.06
N ARG A 227 10.91 -11.40 11.71
CA ARG A 227 12.14 -11.07 12.43
C ARG A 227 11.83 -10.49 13.80
N LYS A 228 12.71 -10.76 14.75
CA LYS A 228 12.72 -10.04 16.03
C LYS A 228 13.14 -8.58 15.82
N PRO A 229 12.68 -7.63 16.66
CA PRO A 229 13.01 -6.20 16.52
C PRO A 229 14.50 -5.91 16.42
N GLU A 230 15.32 -6.60 17.21
CA GLU A 230 16.79 -6.47 17.23
C GLU A 230 17.47 -6.90 15.91
N ASN A 231 16.79 -7.72 15.11
CA ASN A 231 17.28 -8.22 13.81
C ASN A 231 16.65 -7.48 12.63
N ALA A 232 15.87 -6.42 12.87
CA ALA A 232 15.28 -5.63 11.80
C ALA A 232 16.36 -4.83 11.05
N THR A 233 16.37 -4.93 9.73
CA THR A 233 17.38 -4.27 8.88
C THR A 233 16.97 -2.89 8.41
N LYS A 234 15.69 -2.53 8.60
CA LYS A 234 15.10 -1.25 8.18
C LYS A 234 13.96 -0.87 9.13
N LYS A 235 13.62 0.41 9.13
CA LYS A 235 12.45 0.95 9.82
C LYS A 235 11.37 1.26 8.81
N GLY A 236 10.12 1.02 9.20
CA GLY A 236 8.92 1.30 8.41
C GLY A 236 8.95 0.76 6.98
N SER A 237 7.96 1.19 6.21
CA SER A 237 7.86 0.83 4.80
C SER A 237 7.36 1.93 3.88
N ILE A 238 6.74 2.96 4.47
CA ILE A 238 6.12 4.06 3.74
C ILE A 238 6.62 5.42 4.25
N ALA A 239 6.70 6.39 3.36
CA ALA A 239 6.95 7.79 3.71
C ALA A 239 5.89 8.69 3.08
N VAL A 240 5.58 9.80 3.76
CA VAL A 240 4.72 10.85 3.23
C VAL A 240 5.59 11.96 2.65
N LEU A 241 5.49 12.20 1.35
CA LEU A 241 6.21 13.26 0.66
C LEU A 241 5.33 14.51 0.54
N LYS A 242 5.94 15.69 0.67
CA LYS A 242 5.29 16.99 0.43
C LYS A 242 6.16 17.86 -0.45
N GLY A 243 5.58 18.89 -1.04
CA GLY A 243 6.33 19.84 -1.86
C GLY A 243 5.41 20.57 -2.81
N ASN A 244 5.99 21.27 -3.79
CA ASN A 244 5.20 22.07 -4.72
C ASN A 244 4.30 21.22 -5.63
N ILE A 245 4.61 19.93 -5.84
CA ILE A 245 3.76 18.98 -6.59
C ILE A 245 2.61 18.45 -5.74
N ALA A 246 2.89 18.16 -4.46
CA ALA A 246 1.98 17.47 -3.54
C ALA A 246 1.81 18.25 -2.23
N PRO A 247 1.13 19.41 -2.24
CA PRO A 247 1.02 20.26 -1.06
C PRO A 247 0.17 19.63 0.06
N GLU A 248 -0.82 18.80 -0.28
CA GLU A 248 -1.58 17.99 0.71
C GLU A 248 -0.88 16.66 1.06
N GLY A 249 0.14 16.30 0.29
CA GLY A 249 0.95 15.10 0.48
C GLY A 249 0.81 14.08 -0.64
N ALA A 250 1.73 13.13 -0.62
CA ALA A 250 1.78 11.94 -1.47
C ALA A 250 2.43 10.79 -0.68
N VAL A 251 2.25 9.55 -1.11
CA VAL A 251 2.74 8.37 -0.39
C VAL A 251 3.67 7.56 -1.28
N ILE A 252 4.85 7.21 -0.75
CA ILE A 252 5.79 6.27 -1.37
C ILE A 252 6.01 5.06 -0.48
N LYS A 253 6.04 3.86 -1.06
CA LYS A 253 6.52 2.64 -0.39
C LYS A 253 8.03 2.48 -0.59
N TYR A 254 8.84 3.17 0.20
CA TYR A 254 10.31 3.15 0.02
C TYR A 254 10.94 1.79 0.34
N ALA A 255 10.28 0.91 1.11
CA ALA A 255 10.81 -0.42 1.40
C ALA A 255 10.91 -1.35 0.17
N ALA A 256 10.22 -1.01 -0.92
CA ALA A 256 10.28 -1.66 -2.22
C ALA A 256 11.13 -0.88 -3.25
N CYS A 257 11.79 0.20 -2.82
CA CYS A 257 12.63 1.07 -3.63
C CYS A 257 14.11 0.82 -3.36
N ALA A 258 14.92 0.75 -4.43
CA ALA A 258 16.37 0.64 -4.32
C ALA A 258 16.95 1.87 -3.58
N PRO A 259 17.96 1.72 -2.70
CA PRO A 259 18.45 2.82 -1.86
C PRO A 259 18.97 4.04 -2.65
N ASP A 260 19.53 3.82 -3.84
CA ASP A 260 20.00 4.86 -4.75
C ASP A 260 18.85 5.71 -5.32
N MET A 261 17.66 5.13 -5.46
CA MET A 261 16.45 5.83 -5.88
C MET A 261 15.69 6.51 -4.73
N HIS A 262 16.20 6.49 -3.49
CA HIS A 262 15.61 7.26 -2.38
C HIS A 262 15.79 8.77 -2.54
N HIS A 263 16.77 9.17 -3.34
CA HIS A 263 16.96 10.54 -3.80
C HIS A 263 17.16 10.52 -5.32
N HIS A 264 16.19 11.02 -6.06
CA HIS A 264 16.21 11.00 -7.51
C HIS A 264 15.84 12.36 -8.07
N THR A 265 16.60 12.82 -9.08
CA THR A 265 16.24 13.99 -9.88
C THR A 265 16.30 13.62 -11.35
N GLY A 266 15.21 13.84 -12.08
CA GLY A 266 15.11 13.47 -13.49
C GLY A 266 14.05 14.24 -14.25
N PRO A 267 14.08 14.20 -15.59
CA PRO A 267 13.09 14.87 -16.42
C PRO A 267 11.73 14.16 -16.36
N ALA A 268 10.66 14.94 -16.36
CA ALA A 268 9.30 14.44 -16.38
C ALA A 268 8.92 13.85 -17.75
N ARG A 269 8.19 12.73 -17.71
CA ARG A 269 7.47 12.12 -18.84
C ARG A 269 6.00 12.03 -18.48
N VAL A 270 5.16 12.82 -19.11
CA VAL A 270 3.82 13.12 -18.62
C VAL A 270 2.74 12.44 -19.44
N PHE A 271 1.97 11.58 -18.78
CA PHE A 271 0.84 10.86 -19.35
C PHE A 271 -0.45 11.20 -18.59
N ASN A 272 -1.58 11.15 -19.30
CA ASN A 272 -2.91 11.40 -18.75
C ASN A 272 -3.76 10.11 -18.69
N SER A 273 -3.15 8.95 -18.93
CA SER A 273 -3.75 7.62 -18.81
C SER A 273 -2.67 6.57 -18.52
N GLU A 274 -3.03 5.50 -17.82
CA GLU A 274 -2.13 4.36 -17.60
C GLU A 274 -1.73 3.68 -18.92
N GLU A 275 -2.67 3.58 -19.87
CA GLU A 275 -2.47 2.96 -21.16
C GLU A 275 -1.39 3.67 -21.98
N ASP A 276 -1.42 5.00 -22.07
CA ASP A 276 -0.43 5.77 -22.82
C ASP A 276 0.97 5.62 -22.23
N ALA A 277 1.07 5.65 -20.89
CA ALA A 277 2.34 5.41 -20.19
C ALA A 277 2.88 4.00 -20.47
N GLN A 278 2.01 2.98 -20.45
CA GLN A 278 2.41 1.60 -20.78
C GLN A 278 2.91 1.50 -22.22
N GLN A 279 2.22 2.12 -23.19
CA GLN A 279 2.64 2.09 -24.59
C GLN A 279 4.00 2.75 -24.78
N ALA A 280 4.27 3.88 -24.12
CA ALA A 280 5.57 4.54 -24.17
C ALA A 280 6.70 3.63 -23.64
N ILE A 281 6.47 2.92 -22.54
CA ILE A 281 7.46 1.97 -21.99
C ILE A 281 7.69 0.80 -22.95
N ILE A 282 6.63 0.17 -23.45
CA ILE A 282 6.72 -1.01 -24.33
C ILE A 282 7.47 -0.67 -25.63
N HIS A 283 7.30 0.54 -26.15
CA HIS A 283 7.93 1.03 -27.38
C HIS A 283 9.28 1.74 -27.14
N ASN A 284 9.86 1.65 -25.94
CA ASN A 284 11.16 2.22 -25.58
C ASN A 284 11.24 3.76 -25.70
N HIS A 285 10.15 4.48 -25.43
CA HIS A 285 10.15 5.95 -25.38
C HIS A 285 10.52 6.52 -24.00
N ILE A 286 10.81 5.65 -23.02
CA ILE A 286 11.25 6.01 -21.67
C ILE A 286 12.72 5.64 -21.51
N GLU A 287 13.48 6.55 -20.90
CA GLU A 287 14.89 6.37 -20.60
C GLU A 287 15.15 6.17 -19.09
N PRO A 288 16.23 5.48 -18.70
CA PRO A 288 16.64 5.39 -17.31
C PRO A 288 16.85 6.79 -16.72
N GLY A 289 16.30 7.02 -15.52
CA GLY A 289 16.31 8.30 -14.84
C GLY A 289 15.09 9.19 -15.12
N ASP A 290 14.22 8.83 -16.08
CA ASP A 290 12.96 9.55 -16.29
C ASP A 290 12.04 9.45 -15.06
N VAL A 291 11.22 10.50 -14.86
CA VAL A 291 10.15 10.54 -13.85
C VAL A 291 8.81 10.52 -14.57
N ILE A 292 8.15 9.37 -14.55
CA ILE A 292 6.91 9.11 -15.27
C ILE A 292 5.73 9.62 -14.43
N PHE A 293 4.93 10.52 -15.00
CA PHE A 293 3.66 10.96 -14.42
C PHE A 293 2.49 10.27 -15.09
N ILE A 294 1.55 9.77 -14.30
CA ILE A 294 0.23 9.34 -14.76
C ILE A 294 -0.81 10.14 -14.00
N ARG A 295 -1.50 11.04 -14.70
CA ARG A 295 -2.40 12.03 -14.10
C ARG A 295 -3.84 11.76 -14.46
N TYR A 296 -4.73 12.42 -13.72
CA TYR A 296 -6.18 12.26 -13.87
C TYR A 296 -6.66 10.87 -13.46
N GLU A 297 -5.83 10.15 -12.71
CA GLU A 297 -6.13 8.84 -12.15
C GLU A 297 -6.58 8.95 -10.68
N GLY A 298 -6.80 10.16 -10.17
CA GLY A 298 -7.29 10.41 -8.82
C GLY A 298 -8.75 10.00 -8.59
N ALA A 299 -9.24 10.28 -7.38
CA ALA A 299 -10.58 9.90 -6.95
C ALA A 299 -11.66 10.49 -7.87
N LYS A 300 -11.61 11.80 -8.12
CA LYS A 300 -12.54 12.44 -9.04
C LYS A 300 -12.16 12.21 -10.50
N GLY A 301 -10.86 12.08 -10.78
CA GLY A 301 -10.31 11.83 -12.11
C GLY A 301 -10.91 10.59 -12.76
N SER A 302 -10.70 9.41 -12.19
CA SER A 302 -11.13 8.14 -12.78
C SER A 302 -11.67 7.13 -11.75
N GLY A 303 -11.82 7.54 -10.48
CA GLY A 303 -12.25 6.66 -9.39
C GLY A 303 -11.08 6.00 -8.65
N ALA A 304 -9.85 6.51 -8.83
CA ALA A 304 -8.63 5.97 -8.25
C ALA A 304 -8.39 4.48 -8.57
N PRO A 305 -8.28 4.08 -9.85
CA PRO A 305 -7.88 2.73 -10.21
C PRO A 305 -6.51 2.40 -9.63
N GLU A 306 -6.29 1.10 -9.40
CA GLU A 306 -5.00 0.59 -8.92
C GLU A 306 -4.18 0.17 -10.12
N MET A 307 -3.21 1.01 -10.49
CA MET A 307 -2.39 0.82 -11.68
C MET A 307 -1.38 -0.30 -11.48
N LEU A 308 -1.31 -1.18 -12.47
CA LEU A 308 -0.41 -2.34 -12.51
C LEU A 308 0.27 -2.46 -13.88
N MET A 309 -0.42 -2.11 -14.98
CA MET A 309 0.04 -2.28 -16.35
C MET A 309 1.35 -1.55 -16.62
N THR A 310 1.51 -0.33 -16.12
CA THR A 310 2.74 0.45 -16.26
C THR A 310 3.87 -0.14 -15.43
N THR A 311 3.57 -0.52 -14.18
CA THR A 311 4.57 -1.08 -13.27
C THR A 311 5.07 -2.45 -13.77
N ASP A 312 4.17 -3.26 -14.33
CA ASP A 312 4.47 -4.55 -14.98
C ASP A 312 5.44 -4.37 -16.15
N ALA A 313 5.20 -3.35 -16.98
CA ALA A 313 6.05 -3.04 -18.12
C ALA A 313 7.45 -2.58 -17.71
N ILE A 314 7.59 -1.82 -16.61
CA ILE A 314 8.87 -1.34 -16.08
C ILE A 314 9.70 -2.48 -15.51
N VAL A 315 9.12 -3.28 -14.61
CA VAL A 315 9.83 -4.41 -13.95
C VAL A 315 10.37 -5.39 -14.98
N TYR A 316 9.65 -5.53 -16.09
CA TYR A 316 10.07 -6.38 -17.18
C TYR A 316 11.18 -5.77 -18.06
N ASP A 317 11.25 -4.45 -18.21
CA ASP A 317 12.35 -3.79 -18.93
C ASP A 317 13.57 -3.60 -18.02
N LYS A 318 14.58 -4.48 -18.17
CA LYS A 318 15.85 -4.42 -17.41
C LYS A 318 16.59 -3.08 -17.52
N ARG A 319 16.30 -2.25 -18.53
CA ARG A 319 16.87 -0.90 -18.63
C ARG A 319 16.24 0.04 -17.59
N LEU A 320 14.95 -0.16 -17.27
CA LEU A 320 14.13 0.74 -16.46
C LEU A 320 13.87 0.21 -15.04
N ASP A 321 13.89 -1.11 -14.84
CA ASP A 321 13.66 -1.72 -13.52
C ASP A 321 14.61 -1.13 -12.46
N GLY A 322 14.02 -0.55 -11.41
CA GLY A 322 14.73 0.15 -10.35
C GLY A 322 15.43 1.45 -10.75
N LYS A 323 15.17 2.01 -11.95
CA LYS A 323 15.89 3.17 -12.50
C LYS A 323 14.99 4.32 -12.95
N VAL A 324 13.67 4.18 -12.85
CA VAL A 324 12.68 5.23 -13.14
C VAL A 324 11.79 5.44 -11.94
N ALA A 325 11.23 6.63 -11.80
CA ALA A 325 10.21 6.93 -10.79
C ALA A 325 8.82 7.05 -11.42
N LEU A 326 7.80 6.58 -10.71
CA LEU A 326 6.40 6.74 -11.10
C LEU A 326 5.66 7.63 -10.11
N ILE A 327 4.90 8.59 -10.62
CA ILE A 327 4.16 9.56 -9.83
C ILE A 327 2.73 9.66 -10.34
N THR A 328 1.76 9.59 -9.44
CA THR A 328 0.34 9.66 -9.80
C THR A 328 -0.53 10.27 -8.71
N ASP A 329 -1.62 10.90 -9.13
CA ASP A 329 -2.76 11.25 -8.26
C ASP A 329 -3.66 10.05 -7.95
N GLY A 330 -3.49 8.93 -8.64
CA GLY A 330 -4.15 7.64 -8.39
C GLY A 330 -3.44 6.73 -7.40
N ARG A 331 -3.55 5.42 -7.59
CA ARG A 331 -2.98 4.38 -6.72
C ARG A 331 -2.14 3.39 -7.51
N PHE A 332 -1.13 2.82 -6.87
CA PHE A 332 -0.36 1.71 -7.42
C PHE A 332 -0.70 0.40 -6.74
N SER A 333 -0.58 -0.68 -7.51
CA SER A 333 -0.71 -2.02 -6.97
C SER A 333 0.32 -2.27 -5.88
N GLY A 334 -0.13 -2.90 -4.79
CA GLY A 334 0.75 -3.41 -3.75
C GLY A 334 1.70 -4.52 -4.20
N ALA A 335 1.88 -4.77 -5.51
CA ALA A 335 2.82 -5.72 -6.10
C ALA A 335 4.01 -5.04 -6.82
N THR A 336 4.08 -3.71 -6.82
CA THR A 336 5.07 -2.94 -7.56
C THR A 336 6.45 -2.91 -6.88
N SER A 337 7.53 -3.01 -7.68
CA SER A 337 8.91 -2.67 -7.28
C SER A 337 9.34 -1.32 -7.86
N GLY A 338 10.23 -0.61 -7.15
CA GLY A 338 10.72 0.70 -7.56
C GLY A 338 10.00 1.89 -6.88
N PRO A 339 10.50 3.12 -7.08
CA PRO A 339 9.97 4.34 -6.47
C PRO A 339 8.64 4.73 -7.11
N CYS A 340 7.54 4.24 -6.53
CA CYS A 340 6.18 4.58 -6.94
C CYS A 340 5.50 5.45 -5.89
N VAL A 341 5.20 6.69 -6.29
CA VAL A 341 4.57 7.73 -5.47
C VAL A 341 3.11 7.87 -5.88
N GLY A 342 2.20 7.41 -5.03
CA GLY A 342 0.76 7.52 -5.24
C GLY A 342 0.12 8.61 -4.40
N HIS A 343 -1.19 8.80 -4.61
CA HIS A 343 -2.04 9.65 -3.79
C HIS A 343 -1.65 11.13 -3.83
N VAL A 344 -0.94 11.58 -4.87
CA VAL A 344 -0.54 12.98 -5.00
C VAL A 344 -1.78 13.87 -4.91
N SER A 345 -1.80 14.70 -3.88
CA SER A 345 -2.94 15.53 -3.54
C SER A 345 -2.54 17.02 -3.47
N PRO A 346 -3.36 17.95 -4.01
CA PRO A 346 -4.61 17.71 -4.73
C PRO A 346 -4.42 17.01 -6.09
N GLU A 347 -5.44 16.25 -6.52
CA GLU A 347 -5.41 15.50 -7.78
C GLU A 347 -5.49 16.41 -9.02
N ALA A 348 -5.12 15.88 -10.19
CA ALA A 348 -5.10 16.65 -11.43
C ALA A 348 -6.50 17.11 -11.86
N ALA A 349 -7.53 16.31 -11.58
CA ALA A 349 -8.93 16.62 -11.92
C ALA A 349 -9.47 17.87 -11.19
N ASP A 350 -8.88 18.22 -10.04
CA ASP A 350 -9.18 19.43 -9.29
C ASP A 350 -8.20 20.59 -9.59
N GLY A 351 -7.29 20.41 -10.54
CA GLY A 351 -6.28 21.41 -10.88
C GLY A 351 -5.15 21.49 -9.85
N GLY A 352 -4.89 20.39 -9.14
CA GLY A 352 -3.71 20.26 -8.29
C GLY A 352 -2.41 20.48 -9.07
N PRO A 353 -1.28 20.81 -8.41
CA PRO A 353 -0.03 21.11 -9.09
C PRO A 353 0.47 20.00 -10.03
N ILE A 354 0.15 18.74 -9.75
CA ILE A 354 0.41 17.60 -10.65
C ILE A 354 -0.18 17.82 -12.07
N ALA A 355 -1.33 18.48 -12.21
CA ALA A 355 -1.93 18.83 -13.51
C ALA A 355 -1.09 19.81 -14.35
N LEU A 356 -0.12 20.47 -13.74
CA LEU A 356 0.68 21.54 -14.32
C LEU A 356 2.10 21.08 -14.69
N VAL A 357 2.44 19.83 -14.40
CA VAL A 357 3.72 19.23 -14.84
C VAL A 357 3.69 19.06 -16.36
N GLU A 358 4.78 19.42 -17.03
CA GLU A 358 4.98 19.25 -18.46
C GLU A 358 6.21 18.37 -18.74
N ASP A 359 6.28 17.79 -19.94
CA ASP A 359 7.44 16.99 -20.34
C ASP A 359 8.72 17.82 -20.24
N GLY A 360 9.77 17.22 -19.67
CA GLY A 360 11.07 17.86 -19.51
C GLY A 360 11.25 18.70 -18.25
N ASP A 361 10.21 18.96 -17.46
CA ASP A 361 10.37 19.53 -16.12
C ASP A 361 11.32 18.66 -15.27
N LEU A 362 12.22 19.27 -14.49
CA LEU A 362 13.10 18.52 -13.59
C LEU A 362 12.40 18.27 -12.27
N ILE A 363 12.29 17.01 -11.88
CA ILE A 363 11.55 16.59 -10.70
C ILE A 363 12.50 16.03 -9.66
N GLU A 364 12.51 16.61 -8.47
CA GLU A 364 13.21 16.12 -7.28
C GLU A 364 12.26 15.27 -6.45
N MET A 365 12.66 14.02 -6.19
CA MET A 365 12.07 13.16 -5.17
C MET A 365 13.13 12.86 -4.12
N ASP A 366 12.92 13.31 -2.88
CA ASP A 366 13.79 13.03 -1.74
C ASP A 366 12.98 12.39 -0.61
N VAL A 367 13.13 11.07 -0.46
CA VAL A 367 12.47 10.30 0.58
C VAL A 367 12.96 10.75 1.96
N LYS A 368 14.26 11.01 2.15
CA LYS A 368 14.79 11.39 3.47
C LYS A 368 14.33 12.80 3.87
N GLY A 369 14.36 13.73 2.92
CA GLY A 369 13.90 15.11 3.09
C GLY A 369 12.38 15.29 3.07
N ARG A 370 11.61 14.24 2.75
CA ARG A 370 10.15 14.28 2.57
C ARG A 370 9.71 15.25 1.47
N LYS A 371 10.48 15.33 0.39
CA LYS A 371 10.27 16.28 -0.70
C LYS A 371 9.78 15.62 -1.98
N LEU A 372 8.85 16.30 -2.64
CA LEU A 372 8.47 16.05 -4.01
C LEU A 372 8.23 17.40 -4.73
N ASN A 373 9.20 17.80 -5.55
CA ASN A 373 9.24 19.14 -6.13
C ASN A 373 9.54 19.14 -7.63
N ILE A 374 8.99 20.12 -8.35
CA ILE A 374 9.56 20.63 -9.59
C ILE A 374 10.69 21.57 -9.22
N VAL A 375 11.90 21.31 -9.72
CA VAL A 375 13.13 22.07 -9.46
C VAL A 375 13.75 22.66 -10.73
N GLY A 376 13.14 22.40 -11.89
CA GLY A 376 13.56 22.96 -13.17
C GLY A 376 12.47 22.85 -14.24
N ILE A 377 12.60 23.66 -15.30
CA ILE A 377 11.69 23.71 -16.45
C ILE A 377 12.53 23.42 -17.70
N ASP A 378 12.03 22.58 -18.60
CA ASP A 378 12.72 22.19 -19.85
C ASP A 378 14.17 21.72 -19.63
N GLY A 379 14.40 20.91 -18.58
CA GLY A 379 15.72 20.38 -18.24
C GLY A 379 16.68 21.39 -17.60
N VAL A 380 16.23 22.63 -17.34
CA VAL A 380 17.07 23.68 -16.75
C VAL A 380 16.64 23.93 -15.30
N PRO A 381 17.53 23.77 -14.30
CA PRO A 381 17.23 24.13 -12.92
C PRO A 381 16.80 25.59 -12.79
N LYS A 382 15.79 25.83 -11.96
CA LYS A 382 15.21 27.15 -11.72
C LYS A 382 15.14 27.47 -10.24
N THR A 383 15.06 28.75 -9.92
CA THR A 383 14.74 29.20 -8.56
C THR A 383 13.28 28.88 -8.23
N GLU A 384 12.97 28.75 -6.93
CA GLU A 384 11.60 28.48 -6.46
C GLU A 384 10.59 29.53 -6.96
N GLU A 385 11.00 30.79 -7.05
CA GLU A 385 10.16 31.88 -7.54
C GLU A 385 9.88 31.78 -9.05
N GLU A 386 10.87 31.38 -9.85
CA GLU A 386 10.66 31.12 -11.28
C GLU A 386 9.75 29.92 -11.52
N ILE A 387 9.89 28.85 -10.73
CA ILE A 387 8.97 27.70 -10.75
C ILE A 387 7.56 28.16 -10.41
N ARG A 388 7.39 28.92 -9.32
CA ARG A 388 6.08 29.43 -8.89
C ARG A 388 5.40 30.23 -10.00
N ARG A 389 6.10 31.17 -10.64
CA ARG A 389 5.58 31.95 -11.77
C ARG A 389 5.17 31.06 -12.95
N CYS A 390 6.00 30.09 -13.32
CA CYS A 390 5.69 29.16 -14.40
C CYS A 390 4.41 28.35 -14.10
N LEU A 391 4.27 27.84 -12.87
CA LEU A 391 3.08 27.11 -12.45
C LEU A 391 1.83 27.99 -12.41
N GLU A 392 1.95 29.27 -12.07
CA GLU A 392 0.85 30.24 -12.15
C GLU A 392 0.38 30.48 -13.61
N GLU A 393 1.32 30.62 -14.55
CA GLU A 393 1.03 30.75 -15.99
C GLU A 393 0.36 29.49 -16.55
N ARG A 394 0.88 28.31 -16.22
CA ARG A 394 0.27 27.02 -16.60
C ARG A 394 -1.11 26.86 -16.00
N ARG A 395 -1.31 27.24 -14.74
CA ARG A 395 -2.60 27.21 -14.05
C ARG A 395 -3.64 28.11 -14.72
N ALA A 396 -3.25 29.29 -15.20
CA ALA A 396 -4.15 30.18 -15.93
C ALA A 396 -4.64 29.58 -17.26
N SER A 397 -3.84 28.70 -17.87
CA SER A 397 -4.17 28.02 -19.12
C SER A 397 -4.83 26.64 -18.91
N TRP A 398 -4.80 26.11 -17.68
CA TRP A 398 -5.36 24.80 -17.35
C TRP A 398 -6.88 24.77 -17.51
N LYS A 399 -7.37 23.74 -18.20
CA LYS A 399 -8.80 23.51 -18.41
C LYS A 399 -9.22 22.29 -17.62
N LYS A 400 -10.21 22.48 -16.75
CA LYS A 400 -10.84 21.37 -16.03
C LYS A 400 -11.40 20.35 -17.03
N PRO A 401 -11.09 19.05 -16.88
CA PRO A 401 -11.69 18.02 -17.72
C PRO A 401 -13.21 18.03 -17.63
N ASP A 402 -13.89 17.77 -18.75
CA ASP A 402 -15.34 17.71 -18.79
C ASP A 402 -15.86 16.33 -18.35
N TYR A 403 -16.37 16.27 -17.12
CA TYR A 403 -17.02 15.08 -16.56
C TYR A 403 -18.55 15.12 -16.59
N SER A 404 -19.16 16.08 -17.31
CA SER A 404 -20.61 16.30 -17.33
C SER A 404 -21.42 15.08 -17.83
N ASN A 405 -20.81 14.26 -18.68
CA ASN A 405 -21.42 13.05 -19.22
C ASN A 405 -21.48 11.86 -18.25
N ARG A 406 -20.81 11.92 -17.09
CA ARG A 406 -20.84 10.84 -16.09
C ARG A 406 -22.24 10.67 -15.49
N ARG A 407 -22.60 9.42 -15.21
CA ARG A 407 -23.92 9.03 -14.66
C ARG A 407 -23.75 8.10 -13.46
N GLY A 408 -24.82 7.95 -12.68
CA GLY A 408 -24.88 7.01 -11.56
C GLY A 408 -23.80 7.26 -10.50
N VAL A 409 -23.26 6.18 -9.95
CA VAL A 409 -22.26 6.21 -8.86
C VAL A 409 -21.00 6.99 -9.25
N PHE A 410 -20.56 6.90 -10.50
CA PHE A 410 -19.38 7.63 -10.96
C PHE A 410 -19.59 9.15 -10.93
N LYS A 411 -20.81 9.63 -11.27
CA LYS A 411 -21.14 11.05 -11.15
C LYS A 411 -21.08 11.53 -9.69
N GLN A 412 -21.63 10.73 -8.78
CA GLN A 412 -21.64 11.05 -7.34
C GLN A 412 -20.21 11.07 -6.79
N PHE A 413 -19.41 10.06 -7.12
CA PHE A 413 -18.01 9.97 -6.68
C PHE A 413 -17.17 11.14 -7.20
N THR A 414 -17.25 11.45 -8.51
CA THR A 414 -16.54 12.59 -9.10
C THR A 414 -16.95 13.95 -8.50
N ALA A 415 -18.20 14.11 -8.10
CA ALA A 415 -18.66 15.36 -7.51
C ALA A 415 -18.21 15.54 -6.05
N ASN A 416 -18.22 14.46 -5.27
CA ASN A 416 -18.22 14.54 -3.81
C ASN A 416 -16.99 13.92 -3.13
N ALA A 417 -16.18 13.13 -3.85
CA ALA A 417 -15.01 12.50 -3.24
C ALA A 417 -14.00 13.53 -2.72
N THR A 418 -13.41 13.25 -1.57
CA THR A 418 -12.24 13.98 -1.06
C THR A 418 -10.95 13.47 -1.71
N SER A 419 -9.83 14.14 -1.44
CA SER A 419 -8.52 13.66 -1.89
C SER A 419 -8.20 12.28 -1.30
N LEU A 420 -7.31 11.52 -1.96
CA LEU A 420 -6.87 10.21 -1.49
C LEU A 420 -6.16 10.32 -0.13
N MET A 421 -5.40 11.39 0.09
CA MET A 421 -4.76 11.67 1.39
C MET A 421 -5.77 11.89 2.54
N ALA A 422 -6.99 12.34 2.22
CA ALA A 422 -8.08 12.49 3.19
C ALA A 422 -8.93 11.22 3.35
N GLY A 423 -8.66 10.15 2.60
CA GLY A 423 -9.40 8.89 2.66
C GLY A 423 -10.49 8.70 1.60
N ALA A 424 -10.60 9.61 0.62
CA ALA A 424 -11.54 9.50 -0.50
C ALA A 424 -13.02 9.28 -0.11
N TRP A 425 -13.45 9.74 1.06
CA TRP A 425 -14.85 9.68 1.50
C TRP A 425 -15.71 10.69 0.73
N LEU A 426 -17.03 10.53 0.78
CA LEU A 426 -17.98 11.37 0.04
C LEU A 426 -18.55 12.48 0.92
N LYS A 427 -18.43 13.73 0.48
CA LYS A 427 -19.03 14.92 1.10
C LYS A 427 -20.54 14.99 0.96
#